data_AF-A0A9D8NAD6-F1
#
_entry.id   AF-A0A9D8NAD6-F1
#
_cell.length_a   1.000
_cell.length_b   1.000
_cell.length_c   1.000
_cell.angle_alpha   90.00
_cell.angle_beta   90.00
_cell.angle_gamma   90.00
#
_symmetry.space_group_name_H-M   'P 1'
#
loop_
_entity.id
_entity.type
_entity.pdbx_description
1 polymer ?
#
loop_
_entity_poly.entity_id
_entity_poly.type
_entity_poly.pdbx_seq_one_letter_code
_entity_poly.pdbx_strand_id
1 'polypeptide(L)'
;MQYNDELNHWKRVYAFQYDSNGNLTRVEQHEVDQSKQDETVTTTTYTYDSQNRFIGWYLKTENWWFSWDISYNEQGDVAKIVQEHNGKQTTTSFSYEYNKHGNWTSRTVVDSYGTIKSTRVIEYY
;
A
#
# COMPACT_ATOMS: atom_id res chain seq x y z
N MET A 1 -43.81 -15.51 -11.33
CA MET A 1 -42.79 -15.86 -10.31
C MET A 1 -41.90 -14.63 -10.19
N GLN A 2 -42.20 -13.73 -9.25
CA GLN A 2 -41.42 -12.51 -9.00
C GLN A 2 -40.25 -12.89 -8.09
N TYR A 3 -39.03 -12.58 -8.50
CA TYR A 3 -37.85 -12.71 -7.67
C TYR A 3 -37.76 -11.45 -6.81
N ASN A 4 -38.14 -11.53 -5.53
CA ASN A 4 -37.99 -10.43 -4.58
C ASN A 4 -36.51 -10.34 -4.20
N ASP A 5 -35.80 -9.37 -4.75
CA ASP A 5 -34.43 -9.03 -4.39
C ASP A 5 -34.42 -8.08 -3.17
N GLU A 6 -35.16 -8.43 -2.12
CA GLU A 6 -35.44 -7.57 -0.95
C GLU A 6 -34.32 -7.52 0.11
N LEU A 7 -33.16 -8.15 -0.09
CA LEU A 7 -32.16 -8.28 0.97
C LEU A 7 -30.75 -7.81 0.56
N ASN A 8 -30.64 -6.62 -0.02
CA ASN A 8 -29.39 -5.88 0.06
C ASN A 8 -29.56 -4.64 0.95
N HIS A 9 -29.62 -4.88 2.27
CA HIS A 9 -29.65 -3.82 3.29
C HIS A 9 -28.27 -3.19 3.53
N TRP A 10 -27.25 -3.63 2.80
CA TRP A 10 -25.88 -3.21 2.98
C TRP A 10 -25.57 -2.06 2.04
N LYS A 11 -25.27 -0.90 2.63
CA LYS A 11 -24.82 0.27 1.89
C LYS A 11 -23.33 0.49 2.17
N ARG A 12 -22.54 0.63 1.11
CA ARG A 12 -21.16 1.11 1.20
C ARG A 12 -21.12 2.62 0.98
N VAL A 13 -20.52 3.34 1.91
CA VAL A 13 -20.27 4.79 1.80
C VAL A 13 -18.77 5.03 1.92
N TYR A 14 -18.25 5.90 1.06
CA TYR A 14 -16.83 6.25 1.05
C TYR A 14 -16.66 7.74 1.37
N ALA A 15 -15.74 8.04 2.27
CA ALA A 15 -15.26 9.39 2.52
C ALA A 15 -13.79 9.50 2.14
N PHE A 16 -13.43 10.55 1.39
CA PHE A 16 -12.09 10.78 0.87
C PHE A 16 -11.54 12.10 1.43
N GLN A 17 -10.27 12.09 1.83
CA GLN A 17 -9.55 13.28 2.30
C GLN A 17 -8.27 13.44 1.51
N TYR A 18 -7.93 14.69 1.21
CA TYR A 18 -6.76 15.04 0.41
C TYR A 18 -5.91 16.07 1.13
N ASP A 19 -4.60 16.04 0.91
CA ASP A 19 -3.71 17.13 1.35
C ASP A 19 -3.76 18.34 0.40
N SER A 20 -3.00 19.39 0.73
CA SER A 20 -2.92 20.62 -0.07
C SER A 20 -2.30 20.42 -1.46
N ASN A 21 -1.55 19.34 -1.67
CA ASN A 21 -0.96 18.99 -2.96
C ASN A 21 -1.93 18.15 -3.80
N GLY A 22 -3.10 17.80 -3.25
CA GLY A 22 -4.12 16.99 -3.91
C GLY A 22 -3.88 15.49 -3.80
N ASN A 23 -2.95 15.03 -2.95
CA ASN A 23 -2.79 13.59 -2.73
C ASN A 23 -3.88 13.07 -1.80
N LEU A 24 -4.40 11.87 -2.08
CA LEU A 24 -5.34 11.19 -1.21
C LEU A 24 -4.62 10.77 0.08
N THR A 25 -5.05 11.26 1.24
CA THR A 25 -4.41 10.96 2.54
C THR A 25 -5.25 10.01 3.40
N ARG A 26 -6.56 9.94 3.16
CA ARG A 26 -7.45 9.06 3.94
C ARG A 26 -8.66 8.61 3.13
N VAL A 27 -9.00 7.33 3.30
CA VAL A 27 -10.26 6.73 2.87
C VAL A 27 -10.92 6.10 4.08
N GLU A 28 -12.17 6.47 4.35
CA GLU A 28 -13.04 5.71 5.26
C GLU A 28 -14.10 5.00 4.42
N GLN A 29 -14.16 3.67 4.57
CA GLN A 29 -15.23 2.84 4.01
C GLN A 29 -16.15 2.44 5.16
N HIS A 30 -17.41 2.84 5.04
CA HIS A 30 -18.48 2.51 5.96
C HIS A 30 -19.36 1.44 5.31
N GLU A 31 -19.46 0.26 5.91
CA GLU A 31 -20.46 -0.74 5.54
C GLU A 31 -21.59 -0.69 6.57
N VAL A 32 -22.76 -0.22 6.13
CA VAL A 32 -23.92 0.01 6.99
C VAL A 32 -24.99 -1.03 6.68
N ASP A 33 -25.36 -1.85 7.67
CA ASP A 33 -26.57 -2.67 7.62
C ASP A 33 -27.75 -1.80 8.09
N GLN A 34 -28.49 -1.27 7.13
CA GLN A 34 -29.62 -0.37 7.39
C GLN A 34 -30.73 -1.02 8.22
N SER A 35 -30.79 -2.35 8.27
CA SER A 35 -31.80 -3.10 9.03
C SER A 35 -31.41 -3.33 10.49
N LYS A 36 -30.13 -3.23 10.84
CA LYS A 36 -29.60 -3.57 12.17
C LYS A 36 -28.97 -2.41 12.92
N GLN A 37 -28.87 -1.22 12.31
CA GLN A 37 -28.08 -0.10 12.83
C GLN A 37 -26.64 -0.52 13.16
N ASP A 38 -26.10 -1.44 12.37
CA ASP A 38 -24.74 -1.93 12.51
C ASP A 38 -23.88 -1.26 11.43
N GLU A 39 -22.69 -0.81 11.83
CA GLU A 39 -21.77 -0.08 10.96
C GLU A 39 -20.36 -0.57 11.23
N THR A 40 -19.71 -1.07 10.18
CA THR A 40 -18.27 -1.36 10.22
C THR A 40 -17.52 -0.31 9.45
N VAL A 41 -16.41 0.17 10.03
CA VAL A 41 -15.56 1.19 9.40
C VAL A 41 -14.18 0.63 9.15
N THR A 42 -13.75 0.68 7.89
CA THR A 42 -12.36 0.45 7.50
C THR A 42 -11.72 1.80 7.17
N THR A 43 -10.63 2.14 7.85
CA THR A 43 -9.85 3.34 7.55
C THR A 43 -8.58 2.94 6.84
N THR A 44 -8.27 3.58 5.71
CA THR A 44 -6.96 3.54 5.07
C THR A 44 -6.35 4.93 5.06
N THR A 45 -5.13 5.08 5.55
CA THR A 45 -4.34 6.31 5.49
C THR A 45 -3.15 6.13 4.58
N TYR A 46 -2.82 7.16 3.79
CA TYR A 46 -1.71 7.16 2.85
C TYR A 46 -0.71 8.23 3.24
N THR A 47 0.57 7.91 3.13
CA THR A 47 1.67 8.78 3.56
C THR A 47 2.57 9.09 2.37
N TYR A 48 3.00 10.34 2.31
CA TYR A 48 3.87 10.87 1.27
C TYR A 48 5.09 11.54 1.91
N ASP A 49 6.24 11.50 1.23
CA ASP A 49 7.41 12.24 1.67
C ASP A 49 7.38 13.71 1.22
N SER A 50 8.40 14.47 1.60
CA SER A 50 8.54 15.89 1.26
C SER A 50 8.69 16.16 -0.24
N GLN A 51 9.00 15.15 -1.05
CA GLN A 51 9.05 15.22 -2.51
C GLN A 51 7.72 14.80 -3.14
N ASN A 52 6.67 14.65 -2.33
CA ASN A 52 5.35 14.23 -2.76
C ASN A 52 5.30 12.80 -3.33
N ARG A 53 6.27 11.95 -2.95
CA ARG A 53 6.31 10.55 -3.36
C ARG A 53 5.57 9.70 -2.34
N PHE A 54 4.82 8.73 -2.82
CA PHE A 54 4.14 7.76 -1.96
C PHE A 54 5.15 6.93 -1.16
N ILE A 55 5.06 6.97 0.17
CA ILE A 55 5.93 6.19 1.08
C ILE A 55 5.19 5.13 1.87
N GLY A 56 3.87 5.02 1.72
CA GLY A 56 3.17 3.89 2.30
C GLY A 56 1.70 4.13 2.60
N TRP A 57 1.06 3.06 3.05
CA TRP A 57 -0.32 3.10 3.52
C TRP A 57 -0.51 2.23 4.75
N TYR A 58 -1.49 2.60 5.56
CA TYR A 58 -1.91 1.89 6.75
C TYR A 58 -3.41 1.68 6.70
N LEU A 59 -3.85 0.43 6.77
CA LEU A 59 -5.24 0.03 6.82
C LEU A 59 -5.55 -0.49 8.22
N LYS A 60 -6.67 -0.03 8.76
CA LYS A 60 -7.20 -0.46 10.06
C LYS A 60 -8.67 -0.82 9.93
N THR A 61 -8.99 -2.00 10.44
CA THR A 61 -10.35 -2.42 10.77
C THR A 61 -10.48 -2.53 12.29
N GLU A 62 -11.62 -3.00 12.77
CA GLU A 62 -11.83 -3.29 14.20
C GLU A 62 -10.87 -4.36 14.74
N ASN A 63 -10.60 -5.41 13.95
CA ASN A 63 -9.96 -6.64 14.44
C ASN A 63 -8.55 -6.87 13.90
N TRP A 64 -8.17 -6.17 12.84
CA TRP A 64 -6.84 -6.29 12.24
C TRP A 64 -6.40 -5.00 11.58
N TRP A 65 -5.10 -4.89 11.41
CA TRP A 65 -4.46 -3.81 10.71
C TRP A 65 -3.32 -4.32 9.83
N PHE A 66 -3.01 -3.51 8.82
CA PHE A 66 -1.91 -3.75 7.90
C PHE A 66 -1.18 -2.46 7.56
N SER A 67 0.13 -2.51 7.42
CA SER A 67 0.93 -1.41 6.86
C SER A 67 1.78 -1.90 5.70
N TRP A 68 2.05 -0.98 4.78
CA TRP A 68 3.03 -1.13 3.72
C TRP A 68 3.84 0.16 3.65
N ASP A 69 5.10 0.09 4.02
CA ASP A 69 6.01 1.21 4.12
C ASP A 69 7.13 1.07 3.08
N ILE A 70 7.41 2.13 2.34
CA ILE A 70 8.37 2.19 1.24
C ILE A 70 9.47 3.17 1.60
N SER A 71 10.73 2.76 1.43
CA SER A 71 11.89 3.64 1.49
C SER A 71 12.59 3.68 0.14
N TYR A 72 13.03 4.86 -0.25
CA TYR A 72 13.76 5.10 -1.50
C TYR A 72 15.25 5.31 -1.22
N ASN A 73 16.11 4.93 -2.16
CA ASN A 73 17.52 5.32 -2.14
C ASN A 73 17.69 6.77 -2.62
N GLU A 74 18.94 7.25 -2.66
CA GLU A 74 19.28 8.62 -3.08
C GLU A 74 18.95 8.90 -4.55
N GLN A 75 18.94 7.86 -5.40
CA GLN A 75 18.55 7.97 -6.82
C GLN A 75 17.02 7.99 -7.00
N GLY A 76 16.26 7.72 -5.93
CA GLY A 76 14.81 7.68 -5.96
C GLY A 76 14.21 6.32 -6.32
N ASP A 77 15.02 5.26 -6.41
CA ASP A 77 14.52 3.90 -6.58
C ASP A 77 14.10 3.30 -5.24
N VAL A 78 13.11 2.40 -5.27
CA VAL A 78 12.65 1.69 -4.07
C VAL A 78 13.80 0.85 -3.51
N ALA A 79 14.23 1.13 -2.28
CA ALA A 79 15.31 0.44 -1.58
C ALA A 79 14.79 -0.61 -0.60
N LYS A 80 13.64 -0.34 0.03
CA LYS A 80 13.06 -1.23 1.04
C LYS A 80 11.54 -1.13 1.02
N ILE A 81 10.90 -2.27 1.19
CA ILE A 81 9.48 -2.39 1.48
C ILE A 81 9.32 -3.16 2.78
N VAL A 82 8.58 -2.59 3.73
CA VAL A 82 8.20 -3.25 4.98
C VAL A 82 6.69 -3.45 4.93
N GLN A 83 6.24 -4.68 5.09
CA GLN A 83 4.83 -4.99 5.24
C GLN A 83 4.62 -5.53 6.64
N GLU A 84 3.60 -5.05 7.34
CA GLU A 84 3.26 -5.54 8.67
C GLU A 84 1.78 -5.87 8.74
N HIS A 85 1.46 -7.06 9.25
CA HIS A 85 0.08 -7.50 9.45
C HIS A 85 -0.07 -7.99 10.88
N ASN A 86 -0.87 -7.28 11.69
CA ASN A 86 -1.09 -7.59 13.11
C ASN A 86 0.21 -7.89 13.90
N GLY A 87 1.24 -7.05 13.75
CA GLY A 87 2.53 -7.23 14.44
C GLY A 87 3.51 -8.17 13.75
N LYS A 88 3.09 -8.90 12.70
CA LYS A 88 3.99 -9.76 11.93
C LYS A 88 4.56 -8.98 10.75
N GLN A 89 5.85 -8.70 10.83
CA GLN A 89 6.57 -7.93 9.82
C GLN A 89 7.28 -8.83 8.79
N THR A 90 7.27 -8.40 7.53
CA THR A 90 8.14 -8.88 6.47
C THR A 90 8.85 -7.70 5.82
N THR A 91 10.08 -7.93 5.38
CA THR A 91 10.90 -6.90 4.74
C THR A 91 11.39 -7.44 3.40
N THR A 92 11.27 -6.62 2.36
CA THR A 92 11.89 -6.85 1.06
C THR A 92 12.88 -5.73 0.80
N SER A 93 14.13 -6.09 0.51
CA SER A 93 15.21 -5.15 0.21
C SER A 93 15.58 -5.22 -1.26
N PHE A 94 15.95 -4.08 -1.82
CA PHE A 94 16.33 -3.92 -3.21
C PHE A 94 17.71 -3.28 -3.30
N SER A 95 18.59 -3.86 -4.10
CA SER A 95 19.88 -3.27 -4.44
C SER A 95 20.02 -3.14 -5.95
N TYR A 96 20.79 -2.16 -6.39
CA TYR A 96 20.89 -1.75 -7.78
C TYR A 96 22.35 -1.52 -8.17
N GLU A 97 22.67 -1.81 -9.41
CA GLU A 97 23.86 -1.33 -10.10
C GLU A 97 23.42 -0.41 -11.23
N TYR A 98 24.22 0.60 -11.55
CA TYR A 98 23.85 1.63 -12.52
C TYR A 98 24.92 1.80 -13.59
N ASN A 99 24.47 2.21 -14.78
CA ASN A 99 25.37 2.71 -15.80
C ASN A 99 25.76 4.18 -15.54
N LYS A 100 26.68 4.71 -16.35
CA LYS A 100 27.18 6.09 -16.25
C LYS A 100 26.10 7.19 -16.41
N HIS A 101 24.93 6.85 -16.93
CA HIS A 101 23.80 7.78 -17.10
C HIS A 101 22.80 7.71 -15.94
N GLY A 102 23.06 6.89 -14.92
CA GLY A 102 22.18 6.71 -13.77
C GLY A 102 21.02 5.74 -13.99
N ASN A 103 20.97 5.02 -15.13
CA ASN A 103 19.96 3.96 -15.31
C ASN A 103 20.45 2.68 -14.67
N TRP A 104 19.59 1.99 -13.93
CA TRP A 104 19.96 0.72 -13.32
C TRP A 104 20.17 -0.36 -14.39
N THR A 105 21.28 -1.08 -14.30
CA THR A 105 21.66 -2.21 -15.15
C THR A 105 21.44 -3.54 -14.46
N SER A 106 21.39 -3.56 -13.13
CA SER A 106 21.07 -4.74 -12.34
C SER A 106 20.17 -4.36 -11.17
N ARG A 107 19.24 -5.25 -10.82
CA ARG A 107 18.43 -5.15 -9.60
C ARG A 107 18.36 -6.50 -8.92
N THR A 108 18.74 -6.55 -7.64
CA THR A 108 18.61 -7.74 -6.79
C THR A 108 17.55 -7.50 -5.73
N VAL A 109 16.67 -8.49 -5.53
CA VAL A 109 15.58 -8.48 -4.55
C VAL A 109 15.85 -9.54 -3.50
N VAL A 110 15.82 -9.14 -2.24
CA VAL A 110 16.13 -9.99 -1.08
C VAL A 110 14.95 -9.97 -0.11
N ASP A 111 14.53 -11.15 0.36
CA ASP A 111 13.45 -11.27 1.35
C ASP A 111 13.94 -11.07 2.80
N SER A 112 13.02 -11.22 3.74
CA SER A 112 13.26 -11.03 5.18
C SER A 112 14.31 -11.98 5.77
N TYR A 113 14.62 -13.08 5.09
CA TYR A 113 15.59 -14.08 5.53
C TYR A 113 16.95 -13.89 4.87
N GLY A 114 17.14 -12.85 4.07
CA GLY A 114 18.35 -12.67 3.28
C GLY A 114 18.37 -13.52 2.02
N THR A 115 17.27 -14.18 1.64
CA THR A 115 17.22 -15.02 0.45
C THR A 115 17.03 -14.14 -0.78
N ILE A 116 17.90 -14.30 -1.78
CA ILE A 116 17.74 -13.67 -3.09
C ILE A 116 16.51 -14.27 -3.77
N LYS A 117 15.49 -13.45 -4.00
CA LYS A 117 14.28 -13.86 -4.73
C LYS A 117 14.42 -13.72 -6.23
N SER A 118 15.15 -12.69 -6.68
CA SER A 118 15.39 -12.46 -8.10
C SER A 118 16.57 -11.53 -8.30
N THR A 119 17.30 -11.73 -9.39
CA THR A 119 18.21 -10.75 -9.96
C THR A 119 17.78 -10.50 -11.40
N ARG A 120 17.61 -9.23 -11.78
CA ARG A 120 17.28 -8.82 -13.14
C ARG A 120 18.41 -7.95 -13.68
N VAL A 121 18.89 -8.28 -14.88
CA VAL A 121 19.90 -7.51 -15.60
C VAL A 121 19.25 -6.87 -16.83
N ILE A 122 19.62 -5.62 -17.13
CA ILE A 122 19.21 -4.89 -18.32
C ILE A 122 20.46 -4.39 -19.04
N GLU A 123 20.52 -4.68 -20.34
CA GLU A 123 21.45 -4.08 -21.27
C GLU A 123 20.74 -2.93 -22.00
N TYR A 124 21.40 -1.77 -22.06
CA TYR A 124 20.94 -0.62 -22.83
C TYR A 124 21.84 -0.50 -24.06
N TYR A 125 21.24 -0.50 -25.25
CA TYR A 125 21.91 -0.33 -26.54
C TYR A 125 21.84 1.13 -27.01
#